data_AF-A0A940GUG9-F1
#
_entry.id   AF-A0A940GUG9-F1
#
_cell.length_a   1.000
_cell.length_b   1.000
_cell.length_c   1.000
_cell.angle_alpha   90.00
_cell.angle_beta   90.00
_cell.angle_gamma   90.00
#
_symmetry.space_group_name_H-M   'P 1'
#
loop_
_entity.id
_entity.type
_entity.pdbx_description
1 polymer ?
#
loop_
_entity_poly.entity_id
_entity_poly.type
_entity_poly.pdbx_seq_one_letter_code
_entity_poly.pdbx_strand_id
1 'polypeptide(L)'
;MSVEPQLSRTEWQAVSVALHDAADCGCAIPPRAGSLRDRAGRVLRAVFGGSPKTALADPRLEALRRFVCTARVTHGPASDEAEALAAHGFSRAQIDAIALISA
;
A
#
# COMPACT_ATOMS: atom_id res chain seq x y z
N MET A 1 18.19 -17.65 -9.83
CA MET A 1 16.86 -17.69 -10.46
C MET A 1 16.08 -16.53 -9.87
N SER A 2 15.90 -15.45 -10.63
CA SER A 2 15.15 -14.28 -10.16
C SER A 2 13.67 -14.65 -10.14
N VAL A 3 13.05 -14.65 -8.97
CA VAL A 3 11.60 -14.79 -8.83
C VAL A 3 11.00 -13.42 -9.14
N GLU A 4 10.92 -13.08 -10.44
CA GLU A 4 10.23 -11.86 -10.84
C GLU A 4 8.72 -12.07 -10.68
N PRO A 5 8.03 -11.18 -9.94
CA PRO A 5 6.59 -11.29 -9.78
C PRO A 5 5.91 -11.08 -11.14
N GLN A 6 5.10 -12.05 -11.55
CA GLN A 6 4.28 -11.97 -12.76
C GLN A 6 3.13 -10.98 -12.53
N LEU A 7 3.42 -9.69 -12.73
CA LEU A 7 2.47 -8.59 -12.63
C LEU A 7 2.15 -8.04 -14.02
N SER A 8 0.88 -7.73 -14.24
CA SER A 8 0.45 -6.97 -15.42
C SER A 8 0.98 -5.54 -15.39
N ARG A 9 0.95 -4.85 -16.54
CA ARG A 9 1.38 -3.44 -16.64
C ARG A 9 0.61 -2.52 -15.67
N THR A 10 -0.69 -2.75 -15.48
CA THR A 10 -1.52 -1.94 -14.58
C THR A 10 -1.19 -2.20 -13.11
N GLU A 11 -0.86 -3.45 -12.75
CA GLU A 11 -0.38 -3.77 -11.41
C GLU A 11 0.98 -3.14 -11.14
N TRP A 12 1.89 -3.13 -12.12
CA TRP A 12 3.16 -2.40 -12.01
C TRP A 12 2.97 -0.88 -11.80
N GLN A 13 1.95 -0.28 -12.44
CA GLN A 13 1.62 1.12 -12.16
C GLN A 13 1.16 1.32 -10.72
N ALA A 14 0.32 0.42 -10.18
CA ALA A 14 -0.10 0.48 -8.79
C ALA A 14 1.09 0.33 -7.81
N VAL A 15 2.07 -0.54 -8.11
CA VAL A 15 3.32 -0.67 -7.34
C VAL A 15 4.10 0.65 -7.36
N SER A 16 4.30 1.25 -8.53
CA SER A 16 5.02 2.53 -8.65
C SER A 16 4.33 3.66 -7.87
N VAL A 17 3.00 3.75 -7.94
CA VAL A 17 2.22 4.72 -7.15
C VAL A 17 2.41 4.48 -5.65
N ALA A 18 2.40 3.23 -5.19
CA ALA A 18 2.62 2.90 -3.79
C ALA A 18 4.01 3.28 -3.27
N LEU A 19 5.05 3.06 -4.07
CA LEU A 19 6.42 3.43 -3.70
C LEU A 19 6.61 4.94 -3.63
N HIS A 20 6.02 5.67 -4.59
CA HIS A 20 5.99 7.14 -4.53
C HIS A 20 5.20 7.62 -3.31
N ASP A 21 4.09 6.94 -3.00
CA ASP A 21 3.27 7.27 -1.85
C ASP A 21 4.01 7.14 -0.52
N ALA A 22 4.79 6.08 -0.37
CA ALA A 22 5.64 5.84 0.78
C ALA A 22 6.72 6.92 0.94
N ALA A 23 7.29 7.41 -0.18
CA ALA A 23 8.35 8.41 -0.19
C ALA A 23 7.86 9.83 0.17
N ASP A 24 6.68 10.24 -0.30
CA ASP A 24 6.22 11.62 -0.15
C ASP A 24 5.67 11.94 1.25
N CYS A 25 4.76 11.11 1.77
CA CYS A 25 3.98 11.44 2.97
C CYS A 25 3.67 10.22 3.84
N GLY A 26 4.28 9.07 3.55
CA GLY A 26 3.88 7.80 4.09
C GLY A 26 2.59 7.27 3.48
N CYS A 27 2.26 6.04 3.84
CA CYS A 27 1.11 5.36 3.28
C CYS A 27 -0.18 6.05 3.69
N ALA A 28 -1.05 6.31 2.72
CA ALA A 28 -2.41 6.77 2.97
C ALA A 28 -3.28 5.64 3.58
N ILE A 29 -2.73 4.87 4.52
CA ILE A 29 -3.48 3.97 5.37
C ILE A 29 -4.24 4.90 6.31
N PRO A 30 -5.57 5.02 6.18
CA PRO A 30 -6.32 5.80 7.13
C PRO A 30 -6.10 5.16 8.51
N PRO A 31 -5.60 5.91 9.51
CA PRO A 31 -5.52 5.40 10.87
C PRO A 31 -6.92 4.92 11.29
N ARG A 32 -6.98 3.88 12.14
CA ARG A 32 -8.26 3.37 12.65
C ARG A 32 -9.13 4.53 13.12
N ALA A 33 -10.35 4.60 12.59
CA ALA A 33 -11.27 5.69 12.84
C ALA A 33 -11.44 5.91 14.34
N GLY A 34 -11.19 7.13 14.82
CA GLY A 34 -11.28 7.49 16.24
C GLY A 34 -9.98 7.41 17.05
N SER A 35 -8.87 6.97 16.47
CA SER A 35 -7.56 6.96 17.14
C SER A 35 -6.95 8.37 17.30
N LEU A 36 -6.03 8.53 18.24
CA LEU A 36 -5.30 9.81 18.43
C LEU A 36 -4.49 10.20 17.18
N ARG A 37 -3.92 9.22 16.46
CA ARG A 37 -3.25 9.45 15.16
C ARG A 37 -4.20 9.97 14.10
N ASP A 38 -5.45 9.48 14.07
CA ASP A 38 -6.48 9.98 13.16
C ASP A 38 -6.82 11.45 13.42
N ARG A 39 -6.99 11.83 14.68
CA ARG A 39 -7.25 13.23 15.03
C ARG A 39 -6.05 14.13 14.71
N ALA A 40 -4.84 13.73 15.09
CA ALA A 40 -3.63 14.49 14.80
C ALA A 40 -3.40 14.65 13.29
N GLY A 41 -3.60 13.57 12.52
CA GLY A 41 -3.49 13.59 11.07
C GLY A 41 -4.51 14.51 10.40
N ARG A 42 -5.76 14.54 10.90
CA ARG A 42 -6.78 15.48 10.40
C ARG A 42 -6.45 16.94 10.68
N VAL A 43 -5.94 17.25 11.87
CA VAL A 43 -5.54 18.62 12.23
C VAL A 43 -4.38 19.11 11.37
N LEU A 44 -3.31 18.29 11.23
CA LEU A 44 -2.18 18.62 10.36
C LEU A 44 -2.64 18.85 8.91
N ARG A 45 -3.55 17.99 8.42
CA ARG A 45 -4.10 18.13 7.07
C ARG A 45 -4.92 19.41 6.89
N ALA A 46 -5.69 19.82 7.88
CA ALA A 46 -6.45 21.06 7.87
C ALA A 46 -5.55 22.31 7.89
N VAL A 47 -4.39 22.24 8.56
CA VAL A 47 -3.43 23.36 8.66
C VAL A 47 -2.52 23.44 7.43
N PHE A 48 -2.02 22.31 6.93
CA PHE A 48 -1.06 22.26 5.82
C PHE A 48 -1.69 21.99 4.44
N GLY A 49 -3.01 21.79 4.36
CA GLY A 49 -3.73 21.68 3.08
C GLY A 49 -3.56 20.34 2.34
N GLY A 50 -3.40 19.23 3.06
CA GLY A 50 -3.29 17.91 2.42
C GLY A 50 -4.65 17.38 1.94
N SER A 51 -4.70 16.69 0.80
CA SER A 51 -5.89 15.90 0.41
C SER A 51 -5.65 14.41 0.67
N PRO A 52 -6.68 13.64 1.10
CA PRO A 52 -6.56 12.20 1.14
C PRO A 52 -6.24 11.67 -0.27
N LYS A 53 -5.30 10.72 -0.37
CA LYS A 53 -4.97 10.10 -1.66
C LYS A 53 -6.19 9.32 -2.15
N THR A 54 -6.65 9.64 -3.36
CA THR A 54 -7.79 8.97 -4.00
C THR A 54 -7.52 7.47 -4.08
N ALA A 55 -8.46 6.65 -3.61
CA ALA A 55 -8.37 5.20 -3.76
C ALA A 55 -8.41 4.83 -5.25
N LEU A 56 -7.65 3.81 -5.64
CA LEU A 56 -7.73 3.32 -7.02
C LEU A 56 -9.12 2.75 -7.31
N ALA A 57 -9.61 2.95 -8.54
CA ALA A 57 -10.93 2.51 -8.95
C ALA A 57 -11.10 0.99 -8.91
N ASP A 58 -10.01 0.23 -9.14
CA ASP A 58 -10.00 -1.22 -9.03
C ASP A 58 -9.62 -1.64 -7.59
N PRO A 59 -10.50 -2.36 -6.87
CA PRO A 59 -10.21 -2.83 -5.52
C PRO A 59 -8.97 -3.73 -5.45
N ARG A 60 -8.67 -4.51 -6.51
CA ARG A 60 -7.46 -5.34 -6.57
C ARG A 60 -6.20 -4.49 -6.58
N LEU A 61 -6.19 -3.41 -7.37
CA LEU A 61 -5.05 -2.50 -7.46
C LEU A 61 -4.89 -1.66 -6.19
N GLU A 62 -5.99 -1.28 -5.54
CA GLU A 62 -5.94 -0.57 -4.26
C GLU A 62 -5.37 -1.46 -3.14
N ALA A 63 -5.72 -2.75 -3.11
CA ALA A 63 -5.13 -3.72 -2.18
C ALA A 63 -3.62 -3.87 -2.41
N LEU A 64 -3.19 -3.98 -3.67
CA LEU A 64 -1.77 -4.02 -4.04
C LEU A 64 -1.04 -2.72 -3.63
N ARG A 65 -1.64 -1.56 -3.87
CA ARG A 65 -1.07 -0.27 -3.48
C ARG A 65 -0.85 -0.20 -1.97
N ARG A 66 -1.84 -0.61 -1.18
CA ARG A 66 -1.75 -0.61 0.29
C ARG A 66 -0.67 -1.56 0.78
N PHE A 67 -0.64 -2.80 0.27
CA PHE A 67 0.37 -3.78 0.66
C PHE A 67 1.80 -3.30 0.40
N VAL A 68 2.10 -2.86 -0.83
CA VAL A 68 3.44 -2.38 -1.21
C VAL A 68 3.85 -1.21 -0.34
N CYS A 69 2.93 -0.28 -0.12
CA CYS A 69 3.21 0.86 0.72
C CYS A 69 3.48 0.44 2.18
N THR A 70 2.59 -0.36 2.78
CA THR A 70 2.76 -0.85 4.16
C THR A 70 4.10 -1.58 4.28
N ALA A 71 4.38 -2.54 3.39
CA ALA A 71 5.61 -3.31 3.38
C ALA A 71 6.87 -2.42 3.32
N ARG A 72 6.81 -1.34 2.52
CA ARG A 72 7.88 -0.36 2.42
C ARG A 72 8.11 0.45 3.69
N VAL A 73 7.04 0.88 4.35
CA VAL A 73 7.13 1.71 5.57
C VAL A 73 7.49 0.88 6.79
N THR A 74 7.01 -0.35 6.90
CA THR A 74 7.29 -1.23 8.03
C THR A 74 8.56 -2.05 7.87
N HIS A 75 9.17 -2.07 6.67
CA HIS A 75 10.28 -2.96 6.31
C HIS A 75 10.02 -4.42 6.72
N GLY A 76 8.78 -4.88 6.52
CA GLY A 76 8.33 -6.16 7.07
C GLY A 76 7.04 -6.66 6.43
N PRO A 77 6.68 -7.94 6.65
CA PRO A 77 5.52 -8.56 6.02
C PRO A 77 4.23 -7.91 6.52
N ALA A 78 3.54 -7.20 5.63
CA ALA A 78 2.23 -6.60 5.88
C ALA A 78 1.16 -7.71 5.88
N SER A 79 1.06 -8.46 6.99
CA SER A 79 0.25 -9.69 7.09
C SER A 79 -1.24 -9.46 6.82
N ASP A 80 -1.80 -8.38 7.33
CA ASP A 80 -3.23 -8.06 7.17
C ASP A 80 -3.53 -7.72 5.70
N GLU A 81 -2.63 -6.99 5.04
CA GLU A 81 -2.72 -6.64 3.62
C GLU A 81 -2.38 -7.82 2.70
N ALA A 82 -1.53 -8.74 3.13
CA ALA A 82 -1.23 -9.99 2.41
C ALA A 82 -2.47 -10.89 2.30
N GLU A 83 -3.28 -10.98 3.37
CA GLU A 83 -4.56 -11.69 3.34
C GLU A 83 -5.55 -11.03 2.38
N ALA A 84 -5.60 -9.69 2.35
CA ALA A 84 -6.43 -8.96 1.40
C ALA A 84 -6.00 -9.20 -0.06
N LEU A 85 -4.70 -9.24 -0.34
CA LEU A 85 -4.17 -9.62 -1.66
C LEU A 85 -4.55 -11.06 -2.04
N ALA A 86 -4.43 -12.00 -1.10
CA ALA A 86 -4.80 -13.39 -1.33
C ALA A 86 -6.29 -13.52 -1.69
N ALA A 87 -7.17 -12.75 -1.05
CA ALA A 87 -8.60 -12.70 -1.36
C ALA A 87 -8.89 -12.20 -2.79
N HIS A 88 -7.99 -11.40 -3.37
CA HIS A 88 -8.06 -10.96 -4.77
C HIS A 88 -7.45 -11.95 -5.77
N GLY A 89 -6.93 -13.09 -5.31
CA GLY A 89 -6.39 -14.16 -6.17
C GLY A 89 -4.89 -14.08 -6.42
N PHE A 90 -4.12 -13.31 -5.63
CA PHE A 90 -2.66 -13.39 -5.66
C PHE A 90 -2.18 -14.64 -4.94
N SER A 91 -1.22 -15.35 -5.53
CA SER A 91 -0.62 -16.52 -4.87
C SER A 91 0.35 -16.08 -3.77
N ARG A 92 0.60 -16.96 -2.80
CA ARG A 92 1.54 -16.65 -1.72
C ARG A 92 2.95 -16.35 -2.23
N ALA A 93 3.41 -17.09 -3.24
CA ALA A 93 4.69 -16.83 -3.90
C ALA A 93 4.74 -15.45 -4.59
N GLN A 94 3.63 -14.99 -5.18
CA GLN A 94 3.54 -13.64 -5.74
C GLN A 94 3.58 -12.57 -4.64
N ILE A 95 2.84 -12.77 -3.54
CA ILE A 95 2.84 -11.85 -2.40
C ILE A 95 4.24 -11.72 -1.80
N ASP A 96 4.93 -12.84 -1.61
CA ASP A 96 6.31 -12.86 -1.09
C ASP A 96 7.28 -12.16 -2.06
N ALA A 97 7.14 -12.37 -3.37
CA ALA A 97 7.94 -11.68 -4.37
C ALA A 97 7.67 -10.16 -4.40
N ILE A 98 6.41 -9.74 -4.26
CA ILE A 98 6.04 -8.33 -4.15
C ILE A 98 6.61 -7.72 -2.87
N ALA A 99 6.58 -8.45 -1.74
CA ALA A 99 7.17 -8.00 -0.49
C ALA A 99 8.68 -7.75 -0.63
N LEU A 100 9.40 -8.66 -1.31
CA LEU A 100 10.84 -8.55 -1.54
C LEU A 100 11.23 -7.30 -2.34
N ILE A 101 10.46 -6.93 -3.37
CA ILE A 101 10.73 -5.72 -4.16
C ILE A 101 10.28 -4.43 -3.47
N SER A 102 9.41 -4.55 -2.45
CA SER A 102 8.87 -3.42 -1.70
C SER A 102 9.68 -3.08 -0.45
N ALA A 103 10.67 -3.92 -0.10
CA ALA A 103 11.52 -3.75 1.09
C ALA A 103 12.56 -2.62 0.97
#